data_AF-A0A3D3Q552-F1
#
_entry.id   AF-A0A3D3Q552-F1
#
_cell.length_a   1.000
_cell.length_b   1.000
_cell.length_c   1.000
_cell.angle_alpha   90.00
_cell.angle_beta   90.00
_cell.angle_gamma   90.00
#
_symmetry.space_group_name_H-M   'P 1'
#
loop_
_entity.id
_entity.type
_entity.pdbx_description
1 polymer ?
#
loop_
_entity_poly.entity_id
_entity_poly.type
_entity_poly.pdbx_seq_one_letter_code
_entity_poly.pdbx_strand_id
1 'polypeptide(L)'
;AFPTDGDISGLSTDPVELAKQIEERTATGGASPEPDTTPSPGIPGSTGAEWKAVVENLLQRADAPPALRSALVQLVEGLPGVQRIDDVHDPVGRAAFELRLPSGDGDESVFVDPNTLQPLAWTIAAGGDPGVYGYVEVVDAGAVVDGTTQAPQDGAGYLPAPVKPLPSPQPIAS
;
A
#
# COMPACT_ATOMS: atom_id res chain seq x y z
N ALA A 1 -8.27 7.30 -16.49
CA ALA A 1 -6.94 6.72 -16.22
C ALA A 1 -6.52 7.28 -14.88
N PHE A 2 -6.37 6.42 -13.88
CA PHE A 2 -5.82 6.87 -12.59
C PHE A 2 -4.37 7.31 -12.85
N PRO A 3 -3.91 8.47 -12.35
CA PRO A 3 -2.53 8.88 -12.53
C PRO A 3 -1.63 7.85 -11.85
N THR A 4 -0.81 7.13 -12.63
CA THR A 4 0.30 6.37 -12.08
C THR A 4 1.43 7.35 -11.85
N ASP A 5 1.39 8.05 -10.72
CA ASP A 5 2.35 9.09 -10.39
C ASP A 5 3.75 8.49 -10.18
N GLY A 6 4.61 8.72 -11.18
CA GLY A 6 6.05 8.53 -11.12
C GLY A 6 6.56 7.12 -11.39
N ASP A 7 7.69 7.06 -12.09
CA ASP A 7 8.57 5.89 -12.12
C ASP A 7 9.15 5.66 -10.71
N ILE A 8 9.01 4.44 -10.20
CA ILE A 8 9.55 4.02 -8.89
C ILE A 8 10.81 3.15 -9.02
N SER A 9 11.23 2.83 -10.24
CA SER A 9 12.40 1.98 -10.49
C SER A 9 13.71 2.61 -10.00
N GLY A 10 13.73 3.93 -9.80
CA GLY A 10 14.85 4.67 -9.22
C GLY A 10 14.86 4.74 -7.69
N LEU A 11 13.84 4.22 -7.00
CA LEU A 11 13.81 4.23 -5.53
C LEU A 11 14.78 3.21 -4.95
N SER A 12 15.51 3.64 -3.92
CA SER A 12 16.45 2.79 -3.20
C SER A 12 15.72 1.76 -2.35
N THR A 13 16.36 0.62 -2.17
CA THR A 13 15.95 -0.41 -1.19
C THR A 13 16.78 -0.34 0.09
N ASP A 14 17.75 0.59 0.16
CA ASP A 14 18.42 0.97 1.39
C ASP A 14 17.54 1.99 2.14
N PRO A 15 17.07 1.70 3.37
CA PRO A 15 16.21 2.59 4.12
C PRO A 15 16.78 4.01 4.33
N VAL A 16 18.11 4.15 4.47
CA VAL A 16 18.75 5.45 4.70
C VAL A 16 18.72 6.30 3.46
N GLU A 17 18.96 5.70 2.30
CA GLU A 17 18.88 6.42 1.03
C GLU A 17 17.44 6.67 0.62
N LEU A 18 16.55 5.70 0.88
CA LEU A 18 15.13 5.84 0.62
C LEU A 18 14.54 7.00 1.44
N ALA A 19 14.92 7.17 2.71
CA ALA A 19 14.47 8.30 3.53
C ALA A 19 14.77 9.66 2.88
N LYS A 20 15.99 9.86 2.36
CA LYS A 20 16.34 11.09 1.63
C LYS A 20 15.50 11.26 0.38
N GLN A 21 15.26 10.19 -0.36
CA GLN A 21 14.40 10.24 -1.54
C GLN A 21 12.95 10.59 -1.18
N ILE A 22 12.44 10.14 -0.03
CA ILE A 22 11.10 10.54 0.45
C ILE A 22 11.08 12.02 0.86
N GLU A 23 12.12 12.54 1.51
CA GLU A 23 12.26 13.98 1.79
C GLU A 23 12.21 14.82 0.50
N GLU A 24 12.93 14.40 -0.54
CA GLU A 24 12.89 15.07 -1.84
C GLU A 24 11.53 14.98 -2.53
N ARG A 25 10.85 13.83 -2.40
CA ARG A 25 9.52 13.62 -2.98
C ARG A 25 8.44 14.45 -2.28
N THR A 26 8.58 14.70 -0.99
CA THR A 26 7.62 15.49 -0.18
C THR A 26 7.89 17.00 -0.22
N ALA A 27 9.07 17.41 -0.67
CA ALA A 27 9.40 18.82 -0.87
C ALA A 27 8.50 19.49 -1.92
N THR A 28 8.39 20.82 -1.87
CA THR A 28 7.62 21.62 -2.84
C THR A 28 8.10 21.34 -4.28
N GLY A 29 7.17 20.92 -5.14
CA GLY A 29 7.49 20.55 -6.53
C GLY A 29 8.06 19.13 -6.69
N GLY A 30 8.15 18.36 -5.61
CA GLY A 30 8.44 16.93 -5.62
C GLY A 30 7.27 16.10 -6.18
N ALA A 31 7.42 14.78 -6.17
CA ALA A 31 6.43 13.85 -6.71
C ALA A 31 5.22 13.62 -5.80
N SER A 32 5.28 14.04 -4.54
CA SER A 32 4.19 13.91 -3.56
C SER A 32 4.16 15.10 -2.60
N PRO A 33 3.96 16.34 -3.09
CA PRO A 33 3.99 17.54 -2.25
C PRO A 33 2.67 17.73 -1.48
N GLU A 34 2.78 18.31 -0.27
CA GLU A 34 1.70 18.73 0.67
C GLU A 34 0.82 17.60 1.29
N PRO A 35 0.43 17.73 2.58
CA PRO A 35 -0.16 16.63 3.33
C PRO A 35 -1.69 16.50 3.14
N ASP A 36 -2.18 15.26 2.99
CA ASP A 36 -3.60 14.94 3.22
C ASP A 36 -3.82 14.50 4.67
N THR A 37 -2.82 13.86 5.29
CA THR A 37 -2.85 13.45 6.70
C THR A 37 -2.30 14.54 7.63
N THR A 38 -3.09 14.95 8.62
CA THR A 38 -2.63 15.82 9.72
C THR A 38 -2.40 14.99 10.98
N PRO A 39 -1.14 14.74 11.38
CA PRO A 39 -0.85 13.98 12.59
C PRO A 39 -1.43 14.64 13.85
N SER A 40 -1.68 13.85 14.89
CA SER A 40 -2.13 14.35 16.18
C SER A 40 -1.14 15.37 16.79
N PRO A 41 -1.61 16.29 17.66
CA PRO A 41 -0.75 17.27 18.32
C PRO A 41 0.45 16.61 19.02
N GLY A 42 1.65 17.16 18.78
CA GLY A 42 2.90 16.63 19.33
C GLY A 42 3.69 15.74 18.35
N ILE A 43 3.09 15.35 17.22
CA ILE A 43 3.78 14.70 16.10
C ILE A 43 4.19 15.78 15.07
N PRO A 44 5.42 15.76 14.52
CA PRO A 44 5.83 16.69 13.47
C PRO A 44 4.91 16.63 12.24
N GLY A 45 4.56 17.78 11.67
CA GLY A 45 3.73 17.83 10.46
C GLY A 45 4.38 17.14 9.24
N SER A 46 5.71 17.05 9.19
CA SER A 46 6.44 16.31 8.16
C SER A 46 6.08 14.83 8.13
N THR A 47 5.73 14.24 9.28
CA THR A 47 5.29 12.85 9.37
C THR A 47 4.04 12.60 8.55
N GLY A 48 3.09 13.54 8.48
CA GLY A 48 1.90 13.39 7.65
C GLY A 48 2.22 13.36 6.15
N ALA A 49 3.17 14.19 5.72
CA ALA A 49 3.63 14.21 4.33
C ALA A 49 4.38 12.92 3.96
N GLU A 50 5.26 12.44 4.85
CA GLU A 50 6.01 11.19 4.68
C GLU A 50 5.09 9.97 4.68
N TRP A 51 4.11 9.95 5.59
CA TRP A 51 3.07 8.91 5.66
C TRP A 51 2.32 8.79 4.35
N LYS A 52 1.77 9.89 3.84
CA LYS A 52 1.07 9.90 2.54
C LYS A 52 1.98 9.44 1.41
N ALA A 53 3.21 9.96 1.35
CA ALA A 53 4.16 9.60 0.31
C ALA A 53 4.51 8.11 0.32
N VAL A 54 4.58 7.47 1.48
CA VAL A 54 4.96 6.06 1.57
C VAL A 54 3.75 5.13 1.56
N VAL A 55 2.79 5.33 2.46
CA VAL A 55 1.65 4.42 2.65
C VAL A 55 0.65 4.54 1.51
N GLU A 56 0.22 5.76 1.17
CA GLU A 56 -0.83 5.96 0.15
C GLU A 56 -0.27 5.83 -1.27
N ASN A 57 0.93 6.40 -1.53
CA ASN A 57 1.44 6.51 -2.89
C ASN A 57 2.36 5.37 -3.32
N LEU A 58 3.14 4.78 -2.42
CA LEU A 58 4.18 3.81 -2.78
C LEU A 58 3.84 2.39 -2.34
N LEU A 59 3.32 2.20 -1.13
CA LEU A 59 3.02 0.87 -0.59
C LEU A 59 1.82 0.23 -1.31
N GLN A 60 0.83 1.03 -1.73
CA GLN A 60 -0.32 0.59 -2.54
C GLN A 60 0.05 0.18 -3.98
N ARG A 61 1.30 0.41 -4.41
CA ARG A 61 1.70 0.11 -5.78
C ARG A 61 1.88 -1.39 -6.01
N ALA A 62 1.12 -1.90 -6.99
CA ALA A 62 1.23 -3.28 -7.44
C ALA A 62 2.63 -3.61 -8.01
N ASP A 63 3.30 -2.63 -8.63
CA ASP A 63 4.61 -2.77 -9.25
C ASP A 63 5.79 -2.58 -8.30
N ALA A 64 5.56 -2.27 -7.01
CA ALA A 64 6.64 -2.20 -6.03
C ALA A 64 7.27 -3.59 -5.81
N PRO A 65 8.58 -3.78 -6.02
CA PRO A 65 9.22 -5.07 -5.74
C PRO A 65 9.24 -5.37 -4.24
N PRO A 66 9.33 -6.65 -3.81
CA PRO A 66 9.35 -7.02 -2.39
C PRO A 66 10.42 -6.31 -1.56
N ALA A 67 11.61 -6.11 -2.12
CA ALA A 67 12.70 -5.39 -1.44
C ALA A 67 12.35 -3.92 -1.18
N LEU A 68 11.65 -3.26 -2.13
CA LEU A 68 11.18 -1.89 -1.93
C LEU A 68 10.06 -1.86 -0.89
N ARG A 69 9.11 -2.79 -0.90
CA ARG A 69 8.07 -2.88 0.15
C ARG A 69 8.68 -3.02 1.53
N SER A 70 9.69 -3.88 1.69
CA SER A 70 10.40 -4.03 2.95
C SER A 70 11.04 -2.72 3.41
N ALA A 71 11.69 -1.99 2.51
CA ALA A 71 12.31 -0.70 2.84
C ALA A 71 11.27 0.36 3.21
N LEU A 72 10.14 0.41 2.49
CA LEU A 72 9.03 1.32 2.77
C LEU A 72 8.39 1.04 4.14
N VAL A 73 8.16 -0.24 4.49
CA VAL A 73 7.64 -0.62 5.82
C VAL A 73 8.59 -0.20 6.92
N GLN A 74 9.89 -0.49 6.78
CA GLN A 74 10.91 -0.09 7.76
C GLN A 74 10.99 1.43 7.94
N LEU A 75 10.84 2.18 6.85
CA LEU A 75 10.82 3.64 6.90
C LEU A 75 9.60 4.14 7.69
N VAL A 76 8.40 3.62 7.39
CA VAL A 76 7.15 4.00 8.08
C VAL A 76 7.22 3.69 9.58
N GLU A 77 7.74 2.53 9.95
CA GLU A 77 7.94 2.16 11.36
C GLU A 77 8.88 3.11 12.12
N GLY A 78 9.80 3.76 11.40
CA GLY A 78 10.73 4.74 11.95
C GLY A 78 10.14 6.15 12.07
N LEU A 79 8.96 6.42 11.51
CA LEU A 79 8.37 7.75 11.51
C LEU A 79 7.88 8.14 12.92
N PRO A 80 8.10 9.40 13.35
CA PRO A 80 7.65 9.86 14.66
C PRO A 80 6.14 9.64 14.88
N GLY A 81 5.78 8.95 15.97
CA GLY A 81 4.37 8.76 16.36
C GLY A 81 3.65 7.62 15.63
N VAL A 82 4.25 7.02 14.60
CA VAL A 82 3.72 5.79 13.99
C VAL A 82 3.86 4.62 14.96
N GLN A 83 2.82 3.79 15.03
CA GLN A 83 2.77 2.60 15.87
C GLN A 83 2.64 1.36 15.00
N ARG A 84 3.47 0.36 15.29
CA ARG A 84 3.28 -1.01 14.79
C ARG A 84 2.49 -1.81 15.81
N ILE A 85 1.42 -2.46 15.37
CA ILE A 85 0.58 -3.34 16.19
C ILE A 85 0.57 -4.73 15.52
N ASP A 86 1.20 -5.70 16.17
CA ASP A 86 1.30 -7.08 15.67
C ASP A 86 0.06 -7.92 15.99
N ASP A 87 -0.06 -9.06 15.32
CA ASP A 87 -1.07 -10.10 15.56
C ASP A 87 -2.54 -9.61 15.50
N VAL A 88 -2.81 -8.67 14.59
CA VAL A 88 -4.16 -8.15 14.33
C VAL A 88 -4.81 -8.84 13.14
N HIS A 89 -6.08 -8.55 12.92
CA HIS A 89 -6.76 -8.90 11.67
C HIS A 89 -7.20 -7.62 10.97
N ASP A 90 -7.12 -7.62 9.64
CA ASP A 90 -7.71 -6.55 8.83
C ASP A 90 -9.25 -6.55 8.93
N PRO A 91 -9.95 -5.53 8.39
CA PRO A 91 -11.40 -5.41 8.51
C PRO A 91 -12.21 -6.59 7.93
N VAL A 92 -11.59 -7.45 7.10
CA VAL A 92 -12.24 -8.64 6.53
C VAL A 92 -11.76 -9.95 7.16
N GLY A 93 -10.94 -9.89 8.22
CA GLY A 93 -10.55 -11.03 9.04
C GLY A 93 -9.29 -11.77 8.56
N ARG A 94 -8.46 -11.16 7.71
CA ARG A 94 -7.14 -11.70 7.31
C ARG A 94 -6.10 -11.32 8.36
N ALA A 95 -5.18 -12.24 8.66
CA ALA A 95 -4.07 -11.97 9.59
C ALA A 95 -3.16 -10.86 9.04
N ALA A 96 -2.82 -9.89 9.89
CA ALA A 96 -2.08 -8.70 9.53
C ALA A 96 -1.22 -8.20 10.70
N PHE A 97 -0.28 -7.30 10.39
CA PHE A 97 0.10 -6.27 11.35
C PHE A 97 -0.45 -4.92 10.88
N GLU A 98 -0.65 -4.01 11.80
CA GLU A 98 -1.13 -2.65 11.53
C GLU A 98 0.01 -1.66 11.72
N LEU A 99 0.18 -0.76 10.75
CA LEU A 99 0.89 0.50 10.94
C LEU A 99 -0.16 1.59 11.13
N ARG A 100 -0.06 2.34 12.22
CA ARG A 100 -1.04 3.34 12.61
C ARG A 100 -0.39 4.70 12.83
N LEU A 101 -0.92 5.74 12.20
CA LEU A 101 -0.59 7.13 12.47
C LEU A 101 -1.76 7.79 13.21
N PRO A 102 -1.58 8.18 14.48
CA PRO A 102 -2.56 9.02 15.17
C PRO A 102 -2.74 10.34 14.43
N SER A 103 -3.99 10.68 14.11
CA SER A 103 -4.37 11.90 13.39
C SER A 103 -5.43 12.68 14.17
N GLY A 104 -5.50 13.99 13.95
CA GLY A 104 -6.52 14.84 14.58
C GLY A 104 -7.96 14.50 14.15
N ASP A 105 -8.11 13.92 12.96
CA ASP A 105 -9.40 13.61 12.33
C ASP A 105 -9.81 12.12 12.51
N GLY A 106 -8.94 11.34 13.15
CA GLY A 106 -9.08 9.91 13.36
C GLY A 106 -7.82 9.16 12.95
N ASP A 107 -7.48 8.11 13.69
CA ASP A 107 -6.29 7.30 13.41
C ASP A 107 -6.35 6.74 11.99
N GLU A 108 -5.27 6.92 11.25
CA GLU A 108 -5.06 6.30 9.95
C GLU A 108 -4.29 4.99 10.12
N SER A 109 -4.78 3.94 9.50
CA SER A 109 -4.23 2.60 9.66
C SER A 109 -4.08 1.88 8.33
N VAL A 110 -2.90 1.35 8.06
CA VAL A 110 -2.69 0.36 6.98
C VAL A 110 -2.45 -1.00 7.60
N PHE A 111 -3.23 -1.98 7.16
CA PHE A 111 -3.08 -3.39 7.52
C PHE A 111 -2.19 -4.04 6.47
N VAL A 112 -1.17 -4.76 6.91
CA VAL A 112 -0.14 -5.31 6.04
C VAL A 112 -0.02 -6.81 6.28
N ASP A 113 0.07 -7.58 5.19
CA ASP A 113 0.30 -9.02 5.24
C ASP A 113 1.70 -9.29 5.82
N PRO A 114 1.81 -10.07 6.91
CA PRO A 114 3.09 -10.28 7.60
C PRO A 114 4.10 -11.10 6.78
N ASN A 115 3.66 -11.83 5.76
CA ASN A 115 4.52 -12.69 4.94
C ASN A 115 5.00 -11.98 3.67
N THR A 116 4.15 -11.15 3.07
CA THR A 116 4.43 -10.53 1.76
C THR A 116 4.70 -9.03 1.84
N LEU A 117 4.40 -8.40 2.98
CA LEU A 117 4.45 -6.96 3.20
C LEU A 117 3.56 -6.17 2.22
N GLN A 118 2.54 -6.83 1.65
CA GLN A 118 1.54 -6.17 0.83
C GLN A 118 0.49 -5.50 1.72
N PRO A 119 0.01 -4.29 1.37
CA PRO A 119 -1.14 -3.71 2.04
C PRO A 119 -2.39 -4.56 1.75
N LEU A 120 -3.12 -4.88 2.80
CA LEU A 120 -4.37 -5.64 2.80
C LEU A 120 -5.58 -4.70 2.89
N ALA A 121 -5.49 -3.67 3.72
CA ALA A 121 -6.56 -2.69 3.89
C ALA A 121 -5.99 -1.35 4.36
N TRP A 122 -6.73 -0.28 4.08
CA TRP A 122 -6.50 1.06 4.62
C TRP A 122 -7.78 1.56 5.28
N THR A 123 -7.66 2.17 6.45
CA THR A 123 -8.80 2.70 7.20
C THR A 123 -8.50 4.03 7.83
N ILE A 124 -9.55 4.84 7.99
CA ILE A 124 -9.54 6.04 8.84
C ILE A 124 -10.62 5.85 9.89
N ALA A 125 -10.24 5.87 11.17
CA ALA A 125 -11.19 5.73 12.28
C ALA A 125 -12.14 6.94 12.33
N ALA A 126 -13.44 6.72 12.51
CA ALA A 126 -14.39 7.81 12.72
C ALA A 126 -14.25 8.35 14.15
N GLY A 127 -13.71 9.56 14.31
CA GLY A 127 -13.67 10.23 15.62
C GLY A 127 -12.78 9.57 16.67
N GLY A 128 -11.82 8.75 16.26
CA GLY A 128 -10.85 8.09 17.15
C GLY A 128 -11.35 6.83 17.87
N ASP A 129 -12.57 6.36 17.58
CA ASP A 129 -13.09 5.11 18.16
C ASP A 129 -12.53 3.88 17.40
N PRO A 130 -11.80 2.96 18.08
CA PRO A 130 -11.26 1.77 17.43
C PRO A 130 -12.36 0.85 16.91
N GLY A 131 -12.28 0.44 15.64
CA GLY A 131 -13.24 -0.47 15.01
C GLY A 131 -14.51 0.20 14.46
N VAL A 132 -14.64 1.52 14.58
CA VAL A 132 -15.64 2.30 13.85
C VAL A 132 -14.91 3.11 12.78
N TYR A 133 -15.11 2.74 11.53
CA TYR A 133 -14.37 3.34 10.42
C TYR A 133 -15.22 4.40 9.70
N GLY A 134 -14.64 5.59 9.54
CA GLY A 134 -15.18 6.62 8.65
C GLY A 134 -14.88 6.32 7.19
N TYR A 135 -13.78 5.60 6.93
CA TYR A 135 -13.37 5.11 5.63
C TYR A 135 -12.72 3.73 5.75
N VAL A 136 -13.04 2.83 4.81
CA VAL A 136 -12.40 1.51 4.66
C VAL A 136 -12.17 1.24 3.19
N GLU A 137 -10.93 0.93 2.84
CA GLU A 137 -10.53 0.37 1.56
C GLU A 137 -9.91 -1.01 1.79
N VAL A 138 -10.38 -2.01 1.05
CA VAL A 138 -9.89 -3.39 1.12
C VAL A 138 -9.24 -3.74 -0.21
N VAL A 139 -7.98 -4.18 -0.15
CA VAL A 139 -7.25 -4.67 -1.32
C VAL A 139 -7.57 -6.16 -1.49
N ASP A 140 -8.36 -6.48 -2.51
CA ASP A 140 -8.63 -7.85 -2.92
C ASP A 140 -7.59 -8.29 -3.96
N ALA A 141 -6.62 -9.11 -3.53
CA ALA A 141 -5.54 -9.71 -4.31
C ALA A 141 -4.92 -8.80 -5.41
N GLY A 142 -4.02 -7.90 -5.00
CA GLY A 142 -3.16 -7.13 -5.90
C GLY A 142 -1.95 -7.95 -6.38
N ALA A 143 -1.97 -8.30 -7.67
CA ALA A 143 -0.89 -8.89 -8.48
C ALA A 143 -0.67 -10.41 -8.35
N VAL A 144 -1.01 -11.09 -9.45
CA VAL A 144 -0.65 -12.47 -9.82
C VAL A 144 0.80 -12.79 -9.45
N VAL A 145 1.02 -13.78 -8.58
CA VAL A 145 2.36 -14.20 -8.15
C VAL A 145 2.97 -15.24 -9.10
N ASP A 146 2.20 -15.82 -10.03
CA ASP A 146 2.73 -16.70 -11.07
C ASP A 146 1.71 -16.84 -12.22
N GLY A 147 2.07 -16.40 -13.43
CA GLY A 147 1.20 -16.45 -14.62
C GLY A 147 1.08 -17.84 -15.26
N THR A 148 1.59 -18.89 -14.61
CA THR A 148 1.71 -20.23 -15.22
C THR A 148 0.94 -21.34 -14.52
N THR A 149 0.41 -21.12 -13.31
CA THR A 149 -0.18 -22.22 -12.51
C THR A 149 -1.59 -21.98 -11.99
N GLN A 150 -2.16 -20.77 -12.11
CA GLN A 150 -3.55 -20.49 -11.75
C GLN A 150 -4.36 -20.04 -12.96
N ALA A 151 -5.16 -20.96 -13.51
CA ALA A 151 -6.25 -20.58 -14.41
C ALA A 151 -7.27 -19.74 -13.63
N PRO A 152 -7.79 -18.64 -14.21
CA PRO A 152 -8.93 -17.93 -13.65
C PRO A 152 -10.05 -18.94 -13.35
N GLN A 153 -10.59 -18.91 -12.13
CA GLN A 153 -11.76 -19.72 -11.82
C GLN A 153 -12.95 -19.16 -12.62
N ASP A 154 -13.53 -19.98 -13.48
CA ASP A 154 -14.76 -19.64 -14.19
C ASP A 154 -15.83 -19.19 -13.17
N GLY A 155 -16.35 -17.98 -13.33
CA GLY A 155 -17.42 -17.44 -12.49
C GLY A 155 -17.01 -16.50 -11.36
N ALA A 156 -15.71 -16.20 -11.17
CA ALA A 156 -15.29 -15.05 -10.36
C ALA A 156 -15.64 -13.76 -11.13
N GLY A 157 -16.82 -13.20 -10.85
CA GLY A 157 -17.57 -12.22 -11.64
C GLY A 157 -16.94 -10.85 -11.91
N TYR A 158 -15.61 -10.75 -12.03
CA TYR A 158 -14.87 -9.53 -12.32
C TYR A 158 -14.17 -9.52 -13.69
N LEU A 159 -14.20 -10.63 -14.44
CA LEU A 159 -13.73 -10.66 -15.83
C LEU A 159 -14.91 -10.77 -16.79
N PRO A 160 -15.06 -9.86 -17.78
CA PRO A 160 -16.05 -10.06 -18.83
C PRO A 160 -15.75 -11.36 -19.56
N ALA A 161 -16.77 -12.20 -19.75
CA ALA A 161 -16.62 -13.44 -20.49
C ALA A 161 -16.01 -13.15 -21.88
N PRO A 162 -15.00 -13.91 -22.31
CA PRO A 162 -14.38 -13.69 -23.62
C PRO A 162 -15.45 -13.83 -24.70
N VAL A 163 -15.59 -12.78 -25.52
CA VAL A 163 -16.63 -12.68 -26.56
C VAL A 163 -16.46 -13.75 -27.65
N LYS A 164 -15.30 -14.41 -27.71
CA LYS A 164 -15.02 -15.58 -28.55
C LYS A 164 -13.96 -16.50 -27.91
N PRO A 165 -14.00 -17.83 -28.16
CA PRO A 165 -12.94 -18.74 -27.77
C PRO A 165 -11.60 -18.31 -28.38
N LEU A 166 -10.54 -18.31 -27.57
CA LEU A 166 -9.17 -18.13 -28.06
C LEU A 166 -8.83 -19.28 -29.03
N PRO A 167 -8.15 -18.99 -30.16
CA PRO A 167 -7.69 -20.04 -31.05
C PRO A 167 -6.68 -20.94 -30.34
N SER A 168 -6.81 -22.26 -30.54
CA SER A 168 -5.90 -23.24 -29.95
C SER A 168 -4.45 -22.97 -30.36
N PRO A 169 -3.49 -23.03 -29.43
CA PRO A 169 -2.08 -22.87 -29.77
C PRO A 169 -1.66 -23.94 -30.80
N GLN A 170 -1.03 -23.51 -31.88
CA GLN A 170 -0.48 -24.45 -32.86
C GLN A 170 0.87 -24.99 -32.36
N PRO A 171 1.14 -26.30 -32.50
CA PRO A 171 2.43 -26.86 -32.17
C PRO A 171 3.50 -26.28 -33.10
N ILE A 172 4.60 -25.82 -32.50
CA ILE A 172 5.79 -25.36 -33.22
C ILE A 172 6.50 -26.63 -33.74
N ALA A 173 6.60 -26.79 -35.06
CA ALA A 173 7.35 -27.89 -35.65
C ALA A 173 8.86 -27.70 -35.41
N SER A 174 9.53 -28.77 -34.97
CA SER A 174 10.99 -28.86 -34.80
C SER A 174 11.75 -28.78 -36.12
#